data_AF-A0A7S2T607-F1
#
_entry.id   AF-A0A7S2T607-F1
#
_cell.length_a   1.000
_cell.length_b   1.000
_cell.length_c   1.000
_cell.angle_alpha   90.00
_cell.angle_beta   90.00
_cell.angle_gamma   90.00
#
_symmetry.space_group_name_H-M   'P 1'
#
loop_
_entity.id
_entity.type
_entity.pdbx_description
1 polymer ?
#
loop_
_entity_poly.entity_id
_entity_poly.type
_entity_poly.pdbx_seq_one_letter_code
_entity_poly.pdbx_strand_id
1 'polypeptide(L)'
;LGGTMARGDSGNDYETEREARISRNFEKLKGLVTERNINKAMVSVVASHGGDAKENASKWRPGRRRMSYGRRRGRVLAPVTRSLRKSSRLRGVDPGAEVFADDRESGSQAEEPKLLELEEYFKEHGMEVDPIRSDGHFTGWVNEEVCERYGIAGDPDRAWNENGGGQFSFKIKKSDIPSHLRGRGWSDARAFSSTLLLKNPNAYFYRHVAPHETQSMGEWTEEEHNLFLEIARTFGVGTKWGLFASHIPKRVGYQCSAYYREVIIPQGLVFDPKFKLTHGGKAVY
;
A
#
# COMPACT_ATOMS: atom_id res chain seq x y z
N LEU A 1 -38.83 -31.35 30.53
CA LEU A 1 -38.83 -29.95 31.03
C LEU A 1 -37.36 -29.62 31.31
N GLY A 2 -36.55 -29.16 30.37
CA GLY A 2 -36.66 -27.90 29.64
C GLY A 2 -35.60 -26.93 30.20
N GLY A 3 -34.31 -27.18 29.91
CA GLY A 3 -33.20 -26.32 30.33
C GLY A 3 -32.62 -25.55 29.15
N THR A 4 -32.86 -24.24 29.11
CA THR A 4 -32.38 -23.32 28.06
C THR A 4 -30.97 -22.83 28.39
N MET A 5 -29.99 -23.15 27.53
CA MET A 5 -28.64 -22.58 27.55
C MET A 5 -28.67 -21.13 27.03
N ALA A 6 -28.17 -20.19 27.83
CA ALA A 6 -27.87 -18.83 27.41
C ALA A 6 -26.57 -18.81 26.59
N ARG A 7 -26.64 -18.29 25.36
CA ARG A 7 -25.47 -18.04 24.50
C ARG A 7 -24.84 -16.70 24.90
N GLY A 8 -23.57 -16.72 25.26
CA GLY A 8 -22.76 -15.55 25.58
C GLY A 8 -22.51 -14.67 24.35
N ASP A 9 -22.67 -13.38 24.55
CA ASP A 9 -22.56 -12.29 23.57
C ASP A 9 -21.10 -11.85 23.43
N SER A 10 -20.39 -12.43 22.46
CA SER A 10 -18.99 -12.10 22.13
C SER A 10 -18.84 -10.85 21.24
N GLY A 11 -19.91 -10.06 21.06
CA GLY A 11 -19.89 -8.82 20.28
C GLY A 11 -19.43 -7.58 21.07
N ASN A 12 -19.54 -7.63 22.41
CA ASN A 12 -19.40 -6.46 23.27
C ASN A 12 -17.94 -6.13 23.64
N ASP A 13 -17.06 -7.13 23.71
CA ASP A 13 -15.65 -6.94 24.09
C ASP A 13 -14.84 -6.18 23.02
N TYR A 14 -15.18 -6.37 21.74
CA TYR A 14 -14.52 -5.65 20.64
C TYR A 14 -14.95 -4.18 20.58
N GLU A 15 -16.24 -3.90 20.80
CA GLU A 15 -16.77 -2.54 20.79
C GLU A 15 -16.24 -1.73 21.98
N THR A 16 -16.19 -2.33 23.17
CA THR A 16 -15.60 -1.71 24.37
C THR A 16 -14.10 -1.45 24.20
N GLU A 17 -13.34 -2.38 23.63
CA GLU A 17 -11.91 -2.19 23.37
C GLU A 17 -11.66 -1.12 22.29
N ARG A 18 -12.53 -1.06 21.27
CA ARG A 18 -12.49 -0.03 20.23
C ARG A 18 -12.78 1.36 20.80
N GLU A 19 -13.80 1.49 21.64
CA GLU A 19 -14.14 2.75 22.32
C GLU A 19 -13.02 3.21 23.25
N ALA A 20 -12.40 2.30 24.01
CA ALA A 20 -11.25 2.62 24.86
C ALA A 20 -10.03 3.10 24.06
N ARG A 21 -9.82 2.59 22.85
CA ARG A 21 -8.76 3.08 21.94
C ARG A 21 -9.09 4.47 21.39
N ILE A 22 -10.35 4.71 21.01
CA ILE A 22 -10.80 6.02 20.52
C ILE A 22 -10.65 7.09 21.61
N SER A 23 -11.06 6.79 22.85
CA SER A 23 -10.93 7.72 23.98
C SER A 23 -9.48 8.06 24.31
N ARG A 24 -8.58 7.06 24.34
CA ARG A 24 -7.13 7.30 24.56
C ARG A 24 -6.50 8.14 23.47
N ASN A 25 -6.87 7.91 22.21
CA ASN A 25 -6.37 8.72 21.10
C ASN A 25 -6.92 10.15 21.16
N PHE A 26 -8.18 10.32 21.57
CA PHE A 26 -8.79 11.63 21.75
C PHE A 26 -8.12 12.44 22.88
N GLU A 27 -7.80 11.83 24.01
CA GLU A 27 -7.06 12.49 25.10
C GLU A 27 -5.66 12.93 24.67
N LYS A 28 -4.93 12.06 23.96
CA LYS A 28 -3.61 12.42 23.40
C LYS A 28 -3.70 13.61 22.44
N LEU A 29 -4.74 13.65 21.59
CA LEU A 29 -4.97 14.79 20.70
C LEU A 29 -5.32 16.07 21.47
N LYS A 30 -6.11 15.98 22.55
CA LYS A 30 -6.40 17.12 23.43
C LYS A 30 -5.13 17.71 24.05
N GLY A 31 -4.25 16.86 24.59
CA GLY A 31 -2.97 17.27 25.18
C GLY A 31 -2.08 18.01 24.17
N LEU A 32 -1.97 17.48 22.96
CA LEU A 32 -1.18 18.09 21.88
C LEU A 32 -1.74 19.43 21.40
N VAL A 33 -3.06 19.62 21.42
CA VAL A 33 -3.71 20.89 21.06
C VAL A 33 -3.49 21.95 22.16
N THR A 34 -3.51 21.55 23.44
CA THR A 34 -3.24 22.45 24.56
C THR A 34 -1.77 22.86 24.66
N GLU A 35 -0.83 21.97 24.32
CA GLU A 35 0.61 22.25 24.41
C GLU A 35 1.14 23.16 23.29
N ARG A 36 0.43 23.28 22.16
CA ARG A 36 0.93 24.00 20.97
C ARG A 36 0.17 25.27 20.58
N ASN A 37 -0.81 25.73 21.37
CA ASN A 37 -1.62 26.93 21.07
C ASN A 37 -2.09 26.98 19.59
N ILE A 38 -2.58 25.84 19.08
CA ILE A 38 -3.03 25.71 17.69
C ILE A 38 -4.50 26.15 17.61
N ASN A 39 -4.80 27.00 16.62
CA ASN A 39 -6.04 27.74 16.40
C ASN A 39 -7.37 27.03 16.77
N LYS A 40 -8.27 27.79 17.40
CA LYS A 40 -9.64 27.44 17.86
C LYS A 40 -10.55 26.81 16.78
N ALA A 41 -10.21 26.94 15.49
CA ALA A 41 -10.95 26.38 14.37
C ALA A 41 -10.78 24.85 14.21
N MET A 42 -9.69 24.26 14.69
CA MET A 42 -9.46 22.81 14.60
C MET A 42 -10.24 22.02 15.68
N VAL A 43 -10.61 22.70 16.76
CA VAL A 43 -11.37 22.12 17.89
C VAL A 43 -12.85 21.88 17.53
N SER A 44 -13.47 22.70 16.66
CA SER A 44 -14.90 22.56 16.33
C SER A 44 -15.22 21.42 15.34
N VAL A 45 -14.24 21.02 14.52
CA VAL A 45 -14.40 19.91 13.56
C VAL A 45 -14.41 18.55 14.28
N VAL A 46 -13.77 18.45 15.44
CA VAL A 46 -13.75 17.22 16.25
C VAL A 46 -14.99 17.11 17.16
N ALA A 47 -15.57 18.23 17.58
CA ALA A 47 -16.77 18.26 18.42
C ALA A 47 -18.06 17.81 17.71
N SER A 48 -18.06 17.67 16.38
CA SER A 48 -19.27 17.35 15.60
C SER A 48 -19.58 15.86 15.47
N HIS A 49 -18.75 14.97 16.05
CA HIS A 49 -18.95 13.51 15.98
C HIS A 49 -19.07 12.82 17.34
N GLY A 50 -19.28 13.57 18.42
CA GLY A 50 -19.55 13.04 19.76
C GLY A 50 -20.72 13.76 20.39
N GLY A 51 -21.92 13.17 20.28
CA GLY A 51 -23.14 13.70 20.88
C GLY A 51 -24.20 12.60 21.03
N ASP A 52 -24.14 11.94 22.19
CA ASP A 52 -25.21 11.38 23.01
C ASP A 52 -26.44 10.72 22.35
N ALA A 53 -26.43 9.39 22.37
CA ALA A 53 -27.62 8.55 22.25
C ALA A 53 -28.05 8.05 23.65
N LYS A 54 -29.18 8.60 24.15
CA LYS A 54 -30.16 8.09 25.14
C LYS A 54 -30.98 9.33 25.55
N GLU A 55 -32.29 9.47 25.35
CA GLU A 55 -33.44 8.60 25.64
C GLU A 55 -34.59 8.97 24.69
N ASN A 56 -35.24 7.98 24.06
CA ASN A 56 -36.70 7.84 24.12
C ASN A 56 -37.11 6.55 23.37
N ALA A 57 -37.27 5.46 24.12
CA ALA A 57 -37.95 4.28 23.61
C ALA A 57 -39.46 4.48 23.78
N SER A 58 -40.16 4.90 22.73
CA SER A 58 -41.57 4.49 22.58
C SER A 58 -42.06 4.51 21.13
N LYS A 59 -42.42 3.30 20.67
CA LYS A 59 -43.33 2.95 19.58
C LYS A 59 -42.99 3.49 18.19
N TRP A 60 -42.55 2.60 17.28
CA TRP A 60 -43.03 2.63 15.89
C TRP A 60 -42.86 1.27 15.19
N ARG A 61 -43.96 0.79 14.59
CA ARG A 61 -44.06 -0.43 13.75
C ARG A 61 -43.88 -0.05 12.26
N PRO A 62 -43.53 -1.01 11.37
CA PRO A 62 -43.06 -0.67 10.02
C PRO A 62 -44.22 -0.38 9.08
N GLY A 63 -44.18 0.77 8.41
CA GLY A 63 -45.13 1.15 7.36
C GLY A 63 -44.41 1.87 6.22
N ARG A 64 -44.43 1.26 5.03
CA ARG A 64 -44.02 1.88 3.76
C ARG A 64 -44.68 3.24 3.58
N ARG A 65 -43.92 4.27 3.21
CA ARG A 65 -44.32 5.30 2.23
C ARG A 65 -43.11 6.10 1.73
N ARG A 66 -42.96 6.11 0.41
CA ARG A 66 -42.09 7.00 -0.37
C ARG A 66 -42.59 8.44 -0.19
N MET A 67 -41.70 9.41 0.06
CA MET A 67 -42.03 10.82 -0.14
C MET A 67 -40.80 11.64 -0.54
N SER A 68 -40.96 12.36 -1.65
CA SER A 68 -39.96 13.21 -2.28
C SER A 68 -39.81 14.55 -1.56
N TYR A 69 -38.60 15.09 -1.49
CA TYR A 69 -38.42 16.48 -1.06
C TYR A 69 -37.99 17.37 -2.23
N GLY A 70 -38.86 18.35 -2.50
CA GLY A 70 -38.67 19.42 -3.44
C GLY A 70 -37.58 20.40 -3.03
N ARG A 71 -37.06 21.09 -4.05
CA ARG A 71 -36.02 22.10 -4.00
C ARG A 71 -36.38 23.27 -3.07
N ARG A 72 -35.43 23.67 -2.22
CA ARG A 72 -35.31 25.06 -1.74
C ARG A 72 -33.91 25.58 -2.03
N ARG A 73 -33.86 26.71 -2.73
CA ARG A 73 -32.66 27.47 -3.10
C ARG A 73 -32.11 28.19 -1.86
N GLY A 74 -30.83 28.02 -1.58
CA GLY A 74 -30.03 28.81 -0.63
C GLY A 74 -28.70 29.18 -1.27
N ARG A 75 -28.21 30.40 -0.98
CA ARG A 75 -27.08 31.12 -1.58
C ARG A 75 -25.81 30.28 -1.79
N VAL A 76 -25.22 30.44 -2.98
CA VAL A 76 -23.94 29.85 -3.42
C VAL A 76 -22.78 30.68 -2.90
N LEU A 77 -21.88 30.08 -2.11
CA LEU A 77 -20.50 30.55 -1.96
C LEU A 77 -19.67 29.90 -3.08
N ALA A 78 -18.83 30.69 -3.75
CA ALA A 78 -18.06 30.26 -4.92
C ALA A 78 -17.08 29.12 -4.58
N PRO A 79 -17.10 27.99 -5.30
CA PRO A 79 -16.12 26.93 -5.12
C PRO A 79 -14.79 27.28 -5.81
N VAL A 80 -13.70 27.12 -5.05
CA VAL A 80 -12.32 27.07 -5.53
C VAL A 80 -12.21 26.04 -6.66
N THR A 81 -11.70 26.45 -7.81
CA THR A 81 -11.59 25.63 -9.02
C THR A 81 -10.51 24.56 -8.85
N ARG A 82 -10.92 23.36 -8.42
CA ARG A 82 -10.09 22.16 -8.56
C ARG A 82 -10.14 21.74 -10.03
N SER A 83 -9.00 21.84 -10.74
CA SER A 83 -8.84 21.37 -12.12
C SER A 83 -9.21 19.88 -12.22
N LEU A 84 -10.39 19.61 -12.76
CA LEU A 84 -10.86 18.28 -13.12
C LEU A 84 -10.45 18.03 -14.58
N ARG A 85 -9.54 17.07 -14.81
CA ARG A 85 -9.29 16.53 -16.16
C ARG A 85 -10.62 15.99 -16.71
N LYS A 86 -11.23 16.73 -17.64
CA LYS A 86 -12.38 16.27 -18.43
C LYS A 86 -11.88 15.24 -19.45
N SER A 87 -12.24 13.98 -19.26
CA SER A 87 -12.13 12.97 -20.31
C SER A 87 -13.29 13.16 -21.29
N SER A 88 -13.00 13.59 -22.52
CA SER A 88 -13.98 13.80 -23.62
C SER A 88 -14.14 12.59 -24.55
N ARG A 89 -13.76 11.38 -24.15
CA ARG A 89 -13.92 10.20 -25.00
C ARG A 89 -15.39 9.77 -25.09
N LEU A 90 -16.12 10.34 -26.06
CA LEU A 90 -17.26 9.68 -26.68
C LEU A 90 -16.76 8.43 -27.41
N ARG A 91 -17.52 7.34 -27.27
CA ARG A 91 -17.19 6.03 -27.82
C ARG A 91 -17.53 6.01 -29.32
N GLY A 92 -16.54 5.81 -30.18
CA GLY A 92 -16.74 5.34 -31.56
C GLY A 92 -16.82 6.39 -32.67
N VAL A 93 -15.83 7.28 -32.80
CA VAL A 93 -15.67 8.12 -34.00
C VAL A 93 -14.20 8.12 -34.43
N ASP A 94 -13.95 7.83 -35.71
CA ASP A 94 -12.63 7.77 -36.35
C ASP A 94 -11.97 9.17 -36.42
N PRO A 95 -10.68 9.32 -36.08
CA PRO A 95 -10.00 10.60 -36.21
C PRO A 95 -9.44 10.75 -37.63
N GLY A 96 -10.26 11.34 -38.51
CA GLY A 96 -9.80 11.99 -39.73
C GLY A 96 -9.03 13.27 -39.40
N ALA A 97 -7.94 13.50 -40.13
CA ALA A 97 -6.98 14.57 -39.92
C ALA A 97 -7.60 15.97 -40.05
N GLU A 98 -7.47 16.79 -39.01
CA GLU A 98 -7.57 18.25 -39.09
C GLU A 98 -6.50 18.83 -38.16
N VAL A 99 -5.62 19.61 -38.77
CA VAL A 99 -4.44 20.24 -38.16
C VAL A 99 -4.93 21.46 -37.41
N PHE A 100 -4.87 21.45 -36.07
CA PHE A 100 -5.15 22.64 -35.26
C PHE A 100 -3.89 23.16 -34.59
N ALA A 101 -3.75 24.48 -34.72
CA ALA A 101 -2.55 25.27 -34.54
C ALA A 101 -1.96 25.26 -33.12
N ASP A 102 -0.68 25.58 -33.11
CA ASP A 102 0.25 25.74 -32.00
C ASP A 102 -0.22 26.80 -30.98
N ASP A 103 -0.84 26.36 -29.88
CA ASP A 103 -0.95 27.15 -28.64
C ASP A 103 0.18 26.73 -27.69
N ARG A 104 1.40 27.15 -28.03
CA ARG A 104 2.53 27.22 -27.10
C ARG A 104 2.27 28.32 -26.07
N GLU A 105 1.44 28.01 -25.07
CA GLU A 105 1.45 28.78 -23.83
C GLU A 105 2.79 28.56 -23.12
N SER A 106 3.59 29.62 -23.10
CA SER A 106 4.80 29.81 -22.31
C SER A 106 4.50 29.74 -20.81
N GLY A 107 4.39 28.53 -20.27
CA GLY A 107 4.41 28.25 -18.83
C GLY A 107 5.86 27.97 -18.40
N SER A 108 6.36 28.78 -17.47
CA SER A 108 7.63 28.68 -16.73
C SER A 108 8.43 27.39 -16.95
N GLN A 109 9.68 27.52 -17.42
CA GLN A 109 10.70 26.49 -17.24
C GLN A 109 10.82 26.20 -15.74
N ALA A 110 10.05 25.25 -15.22
CA ALA A 110 10.41 24.60 -13.97
C ALA A 110 11.72 23.87 -14.29
N GLU A 111 12.83 24.39 -13.79
CA GLU A 111 14.12 23.68 -13.90
C GLU A 111 13.89 22.23 -13.49
N GLU A 112 14.21 21.30 -14.39
CA GLU A 112 14.15 19.89 -14.05
C GLU A 112 15.06 19.68 -12.83
N PRO A 113 14.58 19.02 -11.76
CA PRO A 113 15.35 18.89 -10.54
C PRO A 113 16.64 18.17 -10.86
N LYS A 114 17.78 18.83 -10.63
CA LYS A 114 19.11 18.26 -10.83
C LYS A 114 19.20 16.93 -10.06
N LEU A 115 19.34 15.84 -10.80
CA LEU A 115 19.53 14.49 -10.26
C LEU A 115 21.03 14.29 -10.03
N LEU A 116 21.39 13.95 -8.81
CA LEU A 116 22.75 13.69 -8.38
C LEU A 116 22.97 12.17 -8.31
N GLU A 117 24.15 11.73 -8.72
CA GLU A 117 24.60 10.37 -8.44
C GLU A 117 24.71 10.17 -6.92
N LEU A 118 24.56 8.94 -6.45
CA LEU A 118 24.53 8.65 -5.01
C LEU A 118 25.81 9.14 -4.31
N GLU A 119 26.98 8.80 -4.84
CA GLU A 119 28.26 9.24 -4.28
C GLU A 119 28.40 10.76 -4.23
N GLU A 120 27.96 11.46 -5.28
CA GLU A 120 28.02 12.92 -5.34
C GLU A 120 27.08 13.54 -4.31
N TYR A 121 25.86 13.02 -4.18
CA TYR A 121 24.89 13.49 -3.19
C TYR A 121 25.43 13.38 -1.75
N PHE A 122 25.90 12.21 -1.33
CA PHE A 122 26.39 12.03 0.05
C PHE A 122 27.65 12.85 0.32
N LYS A 123 28.52 13.03 -0.69
CA LYS A 123 29.71 13.88 -0.60
C LYS A 123 29.35 15.36 -0.47
N GLU A 124 28.40 15.87 -1.26
CA GLU A 124 27.93 17.27 -1.17
C GLU A 124 27.29 17.57 0.19
N HIS A 125 26.62 16.59 0.78
CA HIS A 125 25.99 16.71 2.10
C HIS A 125 26.95 16.42 3.27
N GLY A 126 28.22 16.13 3.00
CA GLY A 126 29.24 15.88 4.03
C GLY A 126 28.98 14.63 4.88
N MET A 127 28.28 13.63 4.32
CA MET A 127 27.98 12.38 5.00
C MET A 127 29.00 11.30 4.62
N GLU A 128 29.78 10.83 5.60
CA GLU A 128 30.62 9.64 5.44
C GLU A 128 29.76 8.39 5.62
N VAL A 129 29.53 7.67 4.53
CA VAL A 129 28.74 6.43 4.50
C VAL A 129 29.59 5.28 3.97
N ASP A 130 29.39 4.08 4.53
CA ASP A 130 29.96 2.83 4.02
C ASP A 130 28.83 1.95 3.45
N PRO A 131 28.41 2.20 2.19
CA PRO A 131 27.23 1.58 1.62
C PRO A 131 27.53 0.16 1.12
N ILE A 132 26.51 -0.70 1.20
CA ILE A 132 26.50 -1.95 0.45
C ILE A 132 26.44 -1.60 -1.04
N ARG A 133 27.41 -2.05 -1.82
CA ARG A 133 27.43 -1.85 -3.28
C ARG A 133 26.55 -2.90 -3.95
N SER A 134 25.43 -2.46 -4.52
CA SER A 134 24.50 -3.31 -5.26
C SER A 134 24.59 -3.04 -6.76
N ASP A 135 24.45 -4.09 -7.57
CA ASP A 135 24.26 -4.00 -9.03
C ASP A 135 22.77 -3.85 -9.41
N GLY A 136 21.90 -3.75 -8.40
CA GLY A 136 20.46 -3.69 -8.54
C GLY A 136 19.85 -5.04 -8.90
N HIS A 137 20.51 -6.17 -8.65
CA HIS A 137 19.98 -7.52 -8.86
C HIS A 137 19.93 -8.36 -7.60
N PHE A 138 18.85 -9.14 -7.46
CA PHE A 138 18.71 -10.16 -6.43
C PHE A 138 18.94 -11.54 -7.05
N THR A 139 19.92 -12.27 -6.51
CA THR A 139 20.32 -13.59 -6.99
C THR A 139 19.76 -14.73 -6.15
N GLY A 140 19.28 -14.44 -4.94
CA GLY A 140 18.73 -15.45 -4.03
C GLY A 140 17.44 -16.12 -4.52
N TRP A 141 17.10 -17.21 -3.86
CA TRP A 141 15.82 -17.91 -3.99
C TRP A 141 14.92 -17.66 -2.78
N VAL A 142 13.79 -18.36 -2.70
CA VAL A 142 12.91 -18.34 -1.53
C VAL A 142 13.68 -18.86 -0.31
N ASN A 143 13.41 -18.29 0.87
CA ASN A 143 13.98 -18.77 2.13
C ASN A 143 13.82 -20.29 2.29
N GLU A 144 14.87 -20.97 2.75
CA GLU A 144 14.94 -22.43 2.83
C GLU A 144 13.85 -23.02 3.73
N GLU A 145 13.63 -22.43 4.92
CA GLU A 145 12.57 -22.88 5.84
C GLU A 145 11.18 -22.73 5.22
N VAL A 146 10.97 -21.67 4.44
CA VAL A 146 9.72 -21.44 3.71
C VAL A 146 9.56 -22.44 2.58
N CYS A 147 10.66 -22.82 1.91
CA CYS A 147 10.62 -23.86 0.89
C CYS A 147 10.20 -25.20 1.48
N GLU A 148 10.85 -25.63 2.56
CA GLU A 148 10.54 -26.89 3.24
C GLU A 148 9.11 -26.92 3.76
N ARG A 149 8.68 -25.86 4.44
CA ARG A 149 7.37 -25.79 5.08
C ARG A 149 6.21 -25.87 4.08
N TYR A 150 6.37 -25.28 2.90
CA TYR A 150 5.29 -25.19 1.90
C TYR A 150 5.53 -26.03 0.65
N GLY A 151 6.58 -26.85 0.62
CA GLY A 151 6.92 -27.70 -0.52
C GLY A 151 7.27 -26.91 -1.77
N ILE A 152 7.88 -25.73 -1.62
CA ILE A 152 8.40 -24.98 -2.77
C ILE A 152 9.71 -25.63 -3.20
N ALA A 153 9.88 -25.88 -4.49
CA ALA A 153 11.13 -26.40 -4.99
C ALA A 153 12.30 -25.44 -4.70
N GLY A 154 13.45 -25.98 -4.32
CA GLY A 154 14.65 -25.18 -3.98
C GLY A 154 15.31 -24.48 -5.17
N ASP A 155 14.82 -24.69 -6.39
CA ASP A 155 15.36 -24.10 -7.62
C ASP A 155 14.24 -23.53 -8.51
N PRO A 156 14.45 -22.37 -9.18
CA PRO A 156 13.47 -21.76 -10.06
C PRO A 156 12.97 -22.66 -11.19
N ASP A 157 13.86 -23.40 -11.86
CA ASP A 157 13.51 -24.23 -13.02
C ASP A 157 12.65 -25.40 -12.58
N ARG A 158 13.00 -26.00 -11.42
CA ARG A 158 12.21 -27.06 -10.83
C ARG A 158 10.81 -26.57 -10.42
N ALA A 159 10.73 -25.42 -9.75
CA ALA A 159 9.45 -24.80 -9.37
C ALA A 159 8.55 -24.55 -10.58
N TRP A 160 9.12 -24.06 -11.69
CA TRP A 160 8.40 -23.80 -12.92
C TRP A 160 7.92 -25.08 -13.61
N ASN A 161 8.81 -26.05 -13.79
CA ASN A 161 8.56 -27.25 -14.57
C ASN A 161 7.57 -28.20 -13.86
N GLU A 162 7.67 -28.36 -12.54
CA GLU A 162 6.77 -29.24 -11.78
C GLU A 162 5.35 -28.68 -11.69
N ASN A 163 5.18 -27.36 -11.73
CA ASN A 163 3.89 -26.69 -11.54
C ASN A 163 3.26 -26.22 -12.87
N GLY A 164 3.42 -27.05 -13.91
CA GLY A 164 2.73 -26.95 -15.19
C GLY A 164 3.50 -26.24 -16.30
N GLY A 165 4.68 -25.65 -16.02
CA GLY A 165 5.56 -25.08 -17.04
C GLY A 165 4.88 -24.12 -18.03
N GLY A 166 5.41 -24.08 -19.25
CA GLY A 166 4.81 -23.41 -20.41
C GLY A 166 5.40 -22.05 -20.77
N GLN A 167 4.66 -21.27 -21.56
CA GLN A 167 5.05 -19.91 -21.95
C GLN A 167 4.62 -18.90 -20.89
N PHE A 168 5.54 -18.05 -20.46
CA PHE A 168 5.25 -16.97 -19.52
C PHE A 168 4.33 -15.92 -20.18
N SER A 169 3.23 -15.56 -19.52
CA SER A 169 2.30 -14.53 -19.97
C SER A 169 2.16 -13.43 -18.93
N PHE A 170 2.32 -12.18 -19.35
CA PHE A 170 2.09 -11.00 -18.51
C PHE A 170 0.60 -10.70 -18.29
N LYS A 171 -0.29 -11.24 -19.14
CA LYS A 171 -1.73 -10.97 -19.07
C LYS A 171 -2.42 -12.01 -18.20
N ILE A 172 -3.09 -11.53 -17.15
CA ILE A 172 -3.94 -12.34 -16.28
C ILE A 172 -5.33 -12.43 -16.92
N LYS A 173 -5.77 -13.64 -17.28
CA LYS A 173 -7.15 -13.84 -17.73
C LYS A 173 -8.01 -14.18 -16.52
N LYS A 174 -9.25 -13.68 -16.48
CA LYS A 174 -10.19 -13.98 -15.40
C LYS A 174 -10.52 -15.47 -15.28
N SER A 175 -10.37 -16.22 -16.38
CA SER A 175 -10.48 -17.69 -16.43
C SER A 175 -9.43 -18.39 -15.57
N ASP A 176 -8.25 -17.80 -15.44
CA ASP A 176 -7.09 -18.43 -14.78
C ASP A 176 -7.18 -18.31 -13.25
N ILE A 177 -8.09 -17.47 -12.76
CA ILE A 177 -8.33 -17.24 -11.33
C ILE A 177 -9.45 -18.17 -10.87
N PRO A 178 -9.23 -19.05 -9.87
CA PRO A 178 -10.29 -19.87 -9.29
C PRO A 178 -11.50 -19.05 -8.82
N SER A 179 -12.70 -19.55 -9.06
CA SER A 179 -13.97 -18.86 -8.74
C SER A 179 -14.10 -18.48 -7.27
N HIS A 180 -13.67 -19.35 -6.36
CA HIS A 180 -13.72 -19.13 -4.92
C HIS A 180 -12.81 -17.96 -4.45
N LEU A 181 -11.74 -17.63 -5.19
CA LEU A 181 -10.86 -16.51 -4.84
C LEU A 181 -11.43 -15.17 -5.29
N ARG A 182 -12.24 -15.16 -6.36
CA ARG A 182 -12.90 -13.94 -6.85
C ARG A 182 -13.92 -13.38 -5.86
N GLY A 183 -14.50 -14.24 -5.01
CA GLY A 183 -15.48 -13.85 -3.99
C GLY A 183 -14.89 -13.14 -2.77
N ARG A 184 -13.57 -13.10 -2.61
CA ARG A 184 -12.90 -12.52 -1.42
C ARG A 184 -12.76 -10.98 -1.45
N GLY A 185 -13.28 -10.31 -2.47
CA GLY A 185 -13.09 -8.87 -2.69
C GLY A 185 -11.67 -8.49 -3.09
N TRP A 186 -10.84 -9.47 -3.46
CA TRP A 186 -9.48 -9.24 -3.94
C TRP A 186 -9.47 -8.74 -5.38
N SER A 187 -8.45 -7.95 -5.72
CA SER A 187 -8.18 -7.63 -7.13
C SER A 187 -7.77 -8.88 -7.90
N ASP A 188 -8.01 -8.88 -9.22
CA ASP A 188 -7.64 -9.99 -10.10
C ASP A 188 -6.15 -10.35 -9.96
N ALA A 189 -5.26 -9.34 -9.83
CA ALA A 189 -3.83 -9.55 -9.62
C ALA A 189 -3.50 -10.21 -8.27
N ARG A 190 -4.20 -9.83 -7.19
CA ARG A 190 -4.00 -10.43 -5.86
C ARG A 190 -4.53 -11.86 -5.83
N ALA A 191 -5.69 -12.12 -6.42
CA ALA A 191 -6.26 -13.45 -6.52
C ALA A 191 -5.40 -14.38 -7.38
N PHE A 192 -4.96 -13.93 -8.56
CA PHE A 192 -4.07 -14.71 -9.42
C PHE A 192 -2.72 -15.00 -8.75
N SER A 193 -2.06 -14.00 -8.15
CA SER A 193 -0.77 -14.24 -7.47
C SER A 193 -0.86 -15.25 -6.33
N SER A 194 -2.01 -15.38 -5.65
CA SER A 194 -2.16 -16.37 -4.58
C SER A 194 -2.11 -17.82 -5.07
N THR A 195 -2.34 -18.09 -6.36
CA THR A 195 -2.22 -19.44 -6.93
C THR A 195 -0.80 -19.79 -7.37
N LEU A 196 0.13 -18.84 -7.32
CA LEU A 196 1.46 -18.97 -7.88
C LEU A 196 2.53 -19.38 -6.86
N LEU A 197 2.17 -19.71 -5.61
CA LEU A 197 3.14 -20.02 -4.56
C LEU A 197 4.20 -21.05 -5.01
N LEU A 198 3.77 -22.16 -5.60
CA LEU A 198 4.67 -23.24 -6.02
C LEU A 198 5.30 -22.99 -7.40
N LYS A 199 4.60 -22.29 -8.30
CA LYS A 199 5.03 -22.08 -9.70
C LYS A 199 5.95 -20.88 -9.88
N ASN A 200 5.57 -19.75 -9.28
CA ASN A 200 6.29 -18.49 -9.35
C ASN A 200 6.21 -17.81 -7.97
N PRO A 201 7.06 -18.24 -7.03
CA PRO A 201 7.05 -17.72 -5.67
C PRO A 201 7.27 -16.20 -5.62
N ASN A 202 8.06 -15.65 -6.55
CA ASN A 202 8.26 -14.21 -6.64
C ASN A 202 6.93 -13.45 -6.84
N ALA A 203 6.07 -13.94 -7.73
CA ALA A 203 4.78 -13.30 -7.98
C ALA A 203 3.83 -13.41 -6.77
N TYR A 204 3.89 -14.53 -6.03
CA TYR A 204 3.15 -14.74 -4.79
C TYR A 204 3.61 -13.79 -3.69
N PHE A 205 4.88 -13.86 -3.29
CA PHE A 205 5.44 -13.11 -2.17
C PHE A 205 5.50 -11.60 -2.43
N TYR A 206 5.35 -11.15 -3.68
CA TYR A 206 5.19 -9.74 -3.98
C TYR A 206 3.93 -9.13 -3.33
N ARG A 207 2.86 -9.93 -3.13
CA ARG A 207 1.55 -9.44 -2.63
C ARG A 207 1.04 -10.19 -1.40
N HIS A 208 1.62 -11.34 -1.09
CA HIS A 208 1.19 -12.22 -0.01
C HIS A 208 2.38 -12.54 0.89
N VAL A 209 2.11 -12.73 2.17
CA VAL A 209 3.08 -13.32 3.10
C VAL A 209 2.99 -14.84 3.01
N ALA A 210 3.86 -15.55 3.73
CA ALA A 210 3.76 -17.01 3.82
C ALA A 210 2.35 -17.45 4.26
N PRO A 211 1.84 -18.61 3.78
CA PRO A 211 0.55 -19.12 4.21
C PRO A 211 0.42 -19.14 5.74
N HIS A 212 -0.78 -18.89 6.26
CA HIS A 212 -1.07 -18.82 7.70
C HIS A 212 -0.39 -17.67 8.48
N GLU A 213 0.37 -16.80 7.82
CA GLU A 213 0.86 -15.57 8.42
C GLU A 213 -0.04 -14.37 8.13
N THR A 214 0.03 -13.37 9.00
CA THR A 214 -0.63 -12.08 8.83
C THR A 214 0.37 -11.02 8.41
N GLN A 215 0.01 -10.25 7.39
CA GLN A 215 0.83 -9.16 6.89
C GLN A 215 0.97 -8.04 7.94
N SER A 216 2.20 -7.60 8.16
CA SER A 216 2.48 -6.40 8.96
C SER A 216 2.16 -5.14 8.15
N MET A 217 1.36 -4.25 8.72
CA MET A 217 0.97 -2.96 8.13
C MET A 217 1.59 -1.77 8.88
N GLY A 218 2.41 -2.05 9.91
CA GLY A 218 3.06 -1.03 10.74
C GLY A 218 4.42 -0.58 10.19
N GLU A 219 5.07 0.30 10.97
CA GLU A 219 6.44 0.77 10.73
C GLU A 219 7.44 -0.40 10.73
N TRP A 220 8.59 -0.18 10.09
CA TRP A 220 9.68 -1.16 10.08
C TRP A 220 10.38 -1.17 11.43
N THR A 221 10.46 -2.36 12.02
CA THR A 221 11.21 -2.61 13.25
C THR A 221 12.71 -2.64 12.97
N GLU A 222 13.53 -2.47 14.02
CA GLU A 222 14.98 -2.54 13.90
C GLU A 222 15.45 -3.94 13.48
N GLU A 223 14.77 -4.98 13.95
CA GLU A 223 15.04 -6.37 13.57
C GLU A 223 14.76 -6.60 12.07
N GLU A 224 13.62 -6.10 11.57
CA GLU A 224 13.30 -6.18 10.14
C GLU A 224 14.29 -5.37 9.28
N HIS A 225 14.73 -4.22 9.78
CA HIS A 225 15.73 -3.38 9.11
C HIS A 225 17.08 -4.09 8.98
N ASN A 226 17.58 -4.64 10.10
CA ASN A 226 18.84 -5.38 10.12
C ASN A 226 18.79 -6.60 9.22
N LEU A 227 17.68 -7.34 9.24
CA LEU A 227 17.45 -8.49 8.37
C LEU A 227 17.44 -8.08 6.89
N PHE A 228 16.81 -6.95 6.55
CA PHE A 228 16.84 -6.41 5.19
C PHE A 228 18.28 -6.20 4.70
N LEU A 229 19.12 -5.57 5.52
CA LEU A 229 20.51 -5.30 5.16
C LEU A 229 21.35 -6.58 5.06
N GLU A 230 21.12 -7.56 5.94
CA GLU A 230 21.78 -8.86 5.89
C GLU A 230 21.46 -9.61 4.59
N ILE A 231 20.19 -9.65 4.19
CA ILE A 231 19.76 -10.27 2.94
C ILE A 231 20.39 -9.53 1.75
N ALA A 232 20.41 -8.21 1.77
CA ALA A 232 21.01 -7.39 0.72
C ALA A 232 22.53 -7.65 0.56
N ARG A 233 23.25 -7.84 1.68
CA ARG A 233 24.68 -8.23 1.66
C ARG A 233 24.89 -9.62 1.10
N THR A 234 23.99 -10.55 1.44
CA THR A 234 24.17 -11.98 1.12
C THR A 234 23.78 -12.30 -0.33
N PHE A 235 22.68 -11.75 -0.83
CA PHE A 235 22.06 -12.13 -2.10
C PHE A 235 21.92 -10.97 -3.10
N GLY A 236 22.39 -9.77 -2.75
CA GLY A 236 22.10 -8.55 -3.50
C GLY A 236 20.68 -8.02 -3.27
N VAL A 237 20.32 -6.93 -3.95
CA VAL A 237 19.03 -6.25 -3.78
C VAL A 237 18.69 -5.43 -5.03
N GLY A 238 17.40 -5.16 -5.29
CA GLY A 238 16.96 -4.26 -6.36
C GLY A 238 16.01 -4.89 -7.39
N THR A 239 15.92 -6.22 -7.44
CA THR A 239 14.94 -6.96 -8.26
C THR A 239 14.30 -8.11 -7.49
N LYS A 240 13.32 -8.78 -8.11
CA LYS A 240 12.63 -9.97 -7.55
C LYS A 240 12.18 -9.78 -6.08
N TRP A 241 11.55 -8.64 -5.81
CA TRP A 241 11.14 -8.24 -4.47
C TRP A 241 10.26 -9.24 -3.73
N GLY A 242 9.53 -10.12 -4.44
CA GLY A 242 8.81 -11.21 -3.79
C GLY A 242 9.75 -12.24 -3.19
N LEU A 243 10.76 -12.69 -3.94
CA LEU A 243 11.75 -13.62 -3.39
C LEU A 243 12.52 -12.98 -2.23
N PHE A 244 12.93 -11.73 -2.39
CA PHE A 244 13.58 -10.97 -1.31
C PHE A 244 12.70 -10.95 -0.05
N ALA A 245 11.42 -10.61 -0.18
CA ALA A 245 10.49 -10.55 0.94
C ALA A 245 10.22 -11.90 1.61
N SER A 246 10.46 -13.02 0.94
CA SER A 246 10.29 -14.35 1.55
C SER A 246 11.25 -14.61 2.71
N HIS A 247 12.33 -13.84 2.81
CA HIS A 247 13.29 -13.88 3.91
C HIS A 247 12.92 -12.94 5.08
N ILE A 248 11.94 -12.05 4.91
CA ILE A 248 11.50 -11.10 5.93
C ILE A 248 10.07 -11.46 6.36
N PRO A 249 9.88 -12.14 7.50
CA PRO A 249 8.56 -12.58 7.95
C PRO A 249 7.54 -11.43 7.98
N LYS A 250 6.29 -11.73 7.64
CA LYS A 250 5.16 -10.77 7.65
C LYS A 250 5.28 -9.57 6.70
N ARG A 251 6.37 -9.41 5.94
CA ARG A 251 6.52 -8.38 4.90
C ARG A 251 6.27 -8.98 3.51
N VAL A 252 5.85 -8.13 2.57
CA VAL A 252 5.64 -8.53 1.18
C VAL A 252 6.50 -7.70 0.23
N GLY A 253 6.68 -8.17 -1.00
CA GLY A 253 7.64 -7.57 -1.93
C GLY A 253 7.38 -6.12 -2.27
N TYR A 254 6.13 -5.68 -2.43
CA TYR A 254 5.89 -4.24 -2.68
C TYR A 254 6.33 -3.37 -1.50
N GLN A 255 6.23 -3.86 -0.26
CA GLN A 255 6.69 -3.13 0.94
C GLN A 255 8.21 -3.04 0.94
N CYS A 256 8.91 -4.14 0.63
CA CYS A 256 10.37 -4.16 0.53
C CYS A 256 10.86 -3.19 -0.55
N SER A 257 10.20 -3.19 -1.72
CA SER A 257 10.56 -2.28 -2.82
C SER A 257 10.33 -0.80 -2.50
N ALA A 258 9.32 -0.50 -1.68
CA ALA A 258 9.05 0.86 -1.24
C ALA A 258 10.10 1.27 -0.20
N TYR A 259 10.34 0.42 0.79
CA TYR A 259 11.34 0.63 1.82
C TYR A 259 12.74 0.87 1.27
N TYR A 260 13.11 0.11 0.23
CA TYR A 260 14.37 0.29 -0.47
C TYR A 260 14.55 1.71 -1.04
N ARG A 261 13.51 2.23 -1.69
CA ARG A 261 13.53 3.54 -2.37
C ARG A 261 13.34 4.71 -1.42
N GLU A 262 12.56 4.51 -0.36
CA GLU A 262 12.15 5.57 0.55
C GLU A 262 13.07 5.71 1.76
N VAL A 263 13.78 4.63 2.13
CA VAL A 263 14.62 4.60 3.35
C VAL A 263 16.04 4.15 3.03
N ILE A 264 16.22 2.97 2.44
CA ILE A 264 17.56 2.36 2.31
C ILE A 264 18.49 3.19 1.42
N ILE A 265 18.04 3.58 0.22
CA ILE A 265 18.85 4.39 -0.71
C ILE A 265 19.07 5.80 -0.16
N PRO A 266 18.03 6.56 0.28
CA PRO A 266 18.22 7.91 0.83
C PRO A 266 19.10 7.98 2.08
N GLN A 267 19.16 6.92 2.88
CA GLN A 267 20.05 6.86 4.06
C GLN A 267 21.49 6.46 3.71
N GLY A 268 21.76 6.09 2.44
CA GLY A 268 23.09 5.70 1.99
C GLY A 268 23.51 4.32 2.49
N LEU A 269 22.57 3.45 2.83
CA LEU A 269 22.85 2.09 3.29
C LEU A 269 23.17 1.14 2.15
N VAL A 270 22.57 1.38 0.97
CA VAL A 270 22.84 0.65 -0.27
C VAL A 270 23.04 1.65 -1.39
N PHE A 271 24.10 1.46 -2.17
CA PHE A 271 24.32 2.20 -3.41
C PHE A 271 23.97 1.32 -4.61
N ASP A 272 23.01 1.78 -5.39
CA ASP A 272 22.52 1.13 -6.60
C ASP A 272 22.65 2.12 -7.77
N PRO A 273 23.50 1.84 -8.78
CA PRO A 273 23.73 2.73 -9.92
C PRO A 273 22.49 3.06 -10.73
N LYS A 274 21.40 2.30 -10.57
CA LYS A 274 20.12 2.56 -11.26
C LYS A 274 19.34 3.68 -10.59
N PHE A 275 19.75 4.16 -9.42
CA PHE A 275 19.08 5.22 -8.69
C PHE A 275 19.93 6.48 -8.61
N LYS A 276 19.25 7.62 -8.74
CA LYS A 276 19.79 8.95 -8.47
C LYS A 276 18.99 9.61 -7.36
N LEU A 277 19.59 10.58 -6.67
CA LEU A 277 18.91 11.36 -5.65
C LEU A 277 18.61 12.75 -6.19
N THR A 278 17.40 13.23 -5.90
CA THR A 278 17.14 14.67 -6.01
C THR A 278 17.94 15.41 -4.95
N HIS A 279 18.11 16.73 -5.12
CA HIS A 279 18.71 17.56 -4.06
C HIS A 279 17.98 17.43 -2.71
N GLY A 280 16.68 17.11 -2.71
CA GLY A 280 15.89 16.84 -1.50
C GLY A 280 16.02 15.41 -0.93
N GLY A 281 16.95 14.59 -1.43
CA GLY A 281 17.19 13.23 -0.93
C GLY A 281 16.17 12.18 -1.36
N LYS A 282 15.33 12.48 -2.37
CA LYS A 282 14.36 11.51 -2.89
C LYS A 282 15.02 10.64 -3.95
N ALA A 283 14.91 9.32 -3.80
CA ALA A 283 15.38 8.36 -4.81
C ALA A 283 14.48 8.36 -6.06
N VAL A 284 15.13 8.42 -7.21
CA VAL A 284 14.55 8.36 -8.55
C VAL A 284 15.28 7.27 -9.33
N TYR A 285 14.52 6.36 -9.94
CA TYR A 285 15.02 5.29 -10.80
C TYR A 285 15.07 5.76 -12.25
#